data_AF-A0A1F2TUN4-F1
#
_entry.id   AF-A0A1F2TUN4-F1
#
_cell.length_a   1.000
_cell.length_b   1.000
_cell.length_c   1.000
_cell.angle_alpha   90.00
_cell.angle_beta   90.00
_cell.angle_gamma   90.00
#
_symmetry.space_group_name_H-M   'P 1'
#
loop_
_entity.id
_entity.type
_entity.pdbx_description
1 polymer ?
#
loop_
_entity_poly.entity_id
_entity_poly.type
_entity_poly.pdbx_seq_one_letter_code
_entity_poly.pdbx_strand_id
1 'polypeptide(L)'
;MPAFLTLGAAYEQRPRLSGGAYHPVLRRIEDFLDERLPRAVKERERRAALVLPIDDGVARIVEKLKKCGLTSPYLKPFVVARINPIRFSTSTEFDFDDVLRRMEANAAKFNVDRIRQEDVVRAGGGPAEESE
;
A
#
# COMPACT_ATOMS: atom_id res chain seq x y z
N MET A 1 2.62 11.36 -12.61
CA MET A 1 1.53 10.46 -12.16
C MET A 1 0.85 11.07 -10.95
N PRO A 2 -0.49 11.18 -10.91
CA PRO A 2 -1.24 11.82 -9.81
C PRO A 2 -0.97 11.25 -8.41
N ALA A 3 -0.61 9.97 -8.31
CA ALA A 3 -0.26 9.30 -7.05
C ALA A 3 0.83 10.00 -6.22
N PHE A 4 1.78 10.69 -6.86
CA PHE A 4 2.83 11.40 -6.14
C PHE A 4 2.32 12.61 -5.35
N LEU A 5 1.18 13.21 -5.73
CA LEU A 5 0.60 14.34 -5.00
C LEU A 5 0.11 13.90 -3.63
N THR A 6 -0.58 12.76 -3.56
CA THR A 6 -1.06 12.18 -2.30
C THR A 6 0.10 11.62 -1.47
N LEU A 7 1.08 10.97 -2.10
CA LEU A 7 2.29 10.53 -1.40
C LEU A 7 3.10 11.71 -0.85
N GLY A 8 3.20 12.82 -1.59
CA GLY A 8 3.85 14.05 -1.15
C GLY A 8 3.19 14.60 0.12
N ALA A 9 1.87 14.75 0.11
CA ALA A 9 1.11 15.16 1.30
C ALA A 9 1.29 14.18 2.48
N ALA A 10 1.41 12.88 2.20
CA ALA A 10 1.68 11.89 3.24
C ALA A 10 3.10 11.98 3.80
N TYR A 11 4.11 12.29 2.97
CA TYR A 11 5.50 12.52 3.41
C TYR A 11 5.65 13.80 4.23
N GLU A 12 4.89 14.84 3.91
CA GLU A 12 4.86 16.07 4.70
C GLU A 12 4.42 15.81 6.14
N GLN A 13 3.42 14.95 6.34
CA GLN A 13 2.95 14.54 7.67
C GLN A 13 3.87 13.48 8.32
N ARG A 14 4.44 12.57 7.52
CA ARG A 14 5.27 11.45 7.99
C ARG A 14 6.49 11.25 7.08
N PRO A 15 7.63 11.90 7.37
CA PRO A 15 8.82 11.84 6.50
C PRO A 15 9.41 10.43 6.31
N ARG A 16 9.19 9.52 7.27
CA ARG A 16 9.68 8.13 7.23
C ARG A 16 8.63 7.13 6.72
N LEU A 17 7.58 7.61 6.05
CA LEU A 17 6.58 6.75 5.40
C LEU A 17 7.25 5.83 4.37
N SER A 18 6.79 4.59 4.28
CA SER A 18 7.24 3.66 3.22
C SER A 18 6.41 3.86 1.94
N GLY A 19 6.40 5.08 1.39
CA GLY A 19 5.50 5.49 0.31
C GLY A 19 5.62 4.64 -0.96
N GLY A 20 6.82 4.13 -1.25
CA GLY A 20 7.06 3.24 -2.39
C GLY A 20 6.21 1.95 -2.37
N ALA A 21 5.84 1.45 -1.18
CA ALA A 21 5.00 0.27 -1.06
C ALA A 21 3.54 0.52 -1.51
N TYR A 22 3.05 1.76 -1.41
CA TYR A 22 1.69 2.15 -1.78
C TYR A 22 1.56 2.63 -3.21
N HIS A 23 2.66 3.01 -3.86
CA HIS A 23 2.64 3.49 -5.24
C HIS A 23 1.91 2.56 -6.22
N PRO A 24 2.07 1.21 -6.19
CA PRO A 24 1.37 0.31 -7.11
C PRO A 24 -0.16 0.32 -6.99
N VAL A 25 -0.71 0.59 -5.80
CA VAL A 25 -2.17 0.72 -5.62
C VAL A 25 -2.62 2.15 -5.91
N LEU A 26 -1.92 3.16 -5.39
CA LEU A 26 -2.26 4.56 -5.59
C LEU A 26 -2.26 4.94 -7.06
N ARG A 27 -1.30 4.45 -7.85
CA ARG A 27 -1.26 4.72 -9.30
C ARG A 27 -2.48 4.23 -10.09
N ARG A 28 -3.30 3.34 -9.51
CA ARG A 28 -4.50 2.77 -10.13
C ARG A 28 -5.80 3.41 -9.64
N ILE A 29 -5.75 4.20 -8.57
CA ILE A 29 -6.93 4.78 -7.93
C ILE A 29 -6.84 6.31 -7.84
N GLU A 30 -5.79 6.90 -8.42
CA GLU A 30 -5.49 8.32 -8.37
C GLU A 30 -5.51 8.95 -9.76
N ASP A 31 -6.36 9.97 -9.90
CA ASP A 31 -6.45 10.82 -11.08
C ASP A 31 -6.15 12.27 -10.73
N PHE A 32 -5.95 13.12 -11.75
CA PHE A 32 -5.96 14.56 -11.54
C PHE A 32 -7.37 15.01 -11.12
N LEU A 33 -7.42 15.97 -10.19
CA LEU A 33 -8.70 16.49 -9.70
C LEU A 33 -9.10 17.68 -10.57
N ASP A 34 -10.33 17.69 -11.05
CA ASP A 34 -10.93 18.84 -11.73
C ASP A 34 -11.44 19.87 -10.69
N GLU A 35 -10.50 20.37 -9.88
CA GLU A 35 -10.75 21.29 -8.77
C GLU A 35 -9.69 22.39 -8.73
N ARG A 36 -10.06 23.56 -8.22
CA ARG A 36 -9.09 24.65 -8.00
C ARG A 36 -8.02 24.22 -7.00
N LEU A 37 -6.78 24.71 -7.20
CA LEU A 37 -5.62 24.33 -6.37
C LEU A 37 -5.89 24.29 -4.85
N PRO A 38 -6.53 25.29 -4.21
CA PRO A 38 -6.79 25.22 -2.76
C PRO A 38 -7.66 24.04 -2.33
N ARG A 39 -8.61 23.61 -3.17
CA ARG A 39 -9.45 22.44 -2.91
C ARG A 39 -8.72 21.14 -3.25
N ALA A 40 -8.01 21.13 -4.38
CA ALA A 40 -7.22 19.97 -4.79
C ALA A 40 -6.16 19.61 -3.73
N VAL A 41 -5.45 20.59 -3.17
CA VAL A 41 -4.46 20.36 -2.09
C VAL A 41 -5.12 19.74 -0.85
N LYS A 42 -6.24 20.31 -0.39
CA LYS A 42 -7.00 19.77 0.75
C LYS A 42 -7.47 18.33 0.52
N GLU A 43 -7.88 18.00 -0.71
CA GLU A 43 -8.26 16.64 -1.04
C GLU A 43 -7.05 15.69 -1.02
N ARG A 44 -5.86 16.13 -1.47
CA ARG A 44 -4.62 15.35 -1.33
C ARG A 44 -4.24 15.11 0.13
N GLU A 45 -4.40 16.10 0.99
CA GLU A 45 -4.19 15.98 2.43
C GLU A 45 -5.17 14.98 3.07
N ARG A 46 -6.45 15.03 2.69
CA ARG A 46 -7.47 14.06 3.14
C ARG A 46 -7.12 12.64 2.70
N ARG A 47 -6.78 12.45 1.43
CA ARG A 47 -6.35 11.16 0.87
C ARG A 47 -5.10 10.63 1.57
N ALA A 48 -4.13 11.51 1.84
CA ALA A 48 -2.93 11.16 2.61
C ALA A 48 -3.29 10.69 4.02
N ALA A 49 -4.22 11.37 4.70
CA ALA A 49 -4.69 10.98 6.02
C ALA A 49 -5.36 9.59 6.06
N LEU A 50 -5.86 9.08 4.93
CA LEU A 50 -6.37 7.71 4.81
C LEU A 50 -5.25 6.67 4.60
N VAL A 51 -4.10 7.06 4.04
CA VAL A 51 -2.95 6.16 3.84
C VAL A 51 -2.22 5.90 5.16
N LEU A 52 -2.15 6.89 6.05
CA LEU A 52 -1.35 6.79 7.29
C LEU A 52 -1.82 5.68 8.26
N PRO A 53 -3.13 5.50 8.55
CA PRO A 53 -3.61 4.41 9.40
C PRO A 53 -3.32 3.01 8.82
N ILE A 54 -3.35 2.89 7.49
CA ILE A 54 -2.96 1.66 6.80
C ILE A 54 -1.49 1.37 7.06
N ASP A 55 -0.62 2.38 6.97
CA ASP A 55 0.81 2.23 7.28
C ASP A 55 1.09 1.86 8.72
N ASP A 56 0.30 2.37 9.67
CA ASP A 56 0.37 1.94 11.06
C ASP A 56 -0.01 0.46 11.21
N GLY A 57 -1.04 0.01 10.50
CA GLY A 57 -1.44 -1.40 10.43
C GLY A 57 -0.33 -2.28 9.84
N VAL A 58 0.23 -1.87 8.70
CA VAL A 58 1.33 -2.56 8.01
C VAL A 58 2.56 -2.65 8.91
N ALA A 59 2.94 -1.56 9.60
CA ALA A 59 4.05 -1.56 10.53
C ALA A 59 3.84 -2.60 11.66
N ARG A 60 2.65 -2.64 12.28
CA ARG A 60 2.31 -3.64 13.30
C ARG A 60 2.40 -5.07 12.77
N ILE A 61 1.95 -5.32 11.54
CA ILE A 61 2.03 -6.64 10.90
C ILE A 61 3.49 -7.02 10.66
N VAL A 62 4.30 -6.12 10.11
CA VAL A 62 5.73 -6.37 9.83
C VAL A 62 6.48 -6.71 11.12
N GLU A 63 6.23 -5.99 12.21
CA GLU A 63 6.85 -6.31 13.49
C GLU A 63 6.44 -7.69 14.03
N LYS A 64 5.18 -8.10 13.83
CA LYS A 64 4.74 -9.47 14.16
C LYS A 64 5.45 -10.52 13.29
N LEU A 65 5.53 -10.29 11.97
CA LEU A 65 6.23 -11.21 11.05
C LEU A 65 7.71 -11.37 11.42
N LYS A 66 8.39 -10.27 11.78
CA LYS A 66 9.78 -10.30 12.28
C LYS A 66 9.91 -11.16 13.55
N LYS A 67 8.97 -11.05 14.49
CA LYS A 67 8.95 -11.88 15.71
C LYS A 67 8.74 -13.37 15.40
N CYS A 68 8.06 -13.70 14.30
CA CYS A 68 7.93 -15.06 13.78
C CYS A 68 9.17 -15.53 13.00
N GLY A 69 10.28 -14.78 13.01
CA GLY A 69 11.52 -15.14 12.31
C GLY A 69 11.55 -14.78 10.83
N LEU A 70 10.52 -14.12 10.30
CA LEU A 70 10.50 -13.66 8.91
C LEU A 70 11.24 -12.33 8.83
N THR A 71 12.47 -12.36 8.31
CA THR A 71 13.29 -11.17 8.09
C THR A 71 13.57 -10.99 6.59
N SER A 72 12.99 -9.95 5.98
CA SER A 72 13.25 -9.58 4.58
C SER A 72 13.12 -8.07 4.40
N PRO A 73 13.96 -7.44 3.55
CA PRO A 73 13.80 -6.02 3.20
C PRO A 73 12.45 -5.73 2.51
N TYR A 74 11.79 -6.74 1.95
CA TYR A 74 10.54 -6.62 1.20
C TYR A 74 9.28 -6.89 2.03
N LEU A 75 9.37 -7.05 3.36
CA LEU A 75 8.19 -7.36 4.19
C LEU A 75 7.08 -6.31 4.08
N LYS A 76 7.43 -5.01 4.06
CA LYS A 76 6.41 -3.95 3.91
C LYS A 76 5.71 -4.01 2.55
N PRO A 77 6.41 -3.98 1.39
CA PRO A 77 5.80 -4.20 0.09
C PRO A 77 4.96 -5.48 0.01
N PHE A 78 5.45 -6.58 0.60
CA PHE A 78 4.72 -7.84 0.68
C PHE A 78 3.39 -7.70 1.40
N VAL A 79 3.38 -7.13 2.61
CA VAL A 79 2.16 -6.94 3.40
C VAL A 79 1.19 -6.02 2.66
N VAL A 80 1.66 -4.91 2.10
CA VAL A 80 0.82 -3.98 1.32
C VAL A 80 0.17 -4.69 0.13
N ALA A 81 0.93 -5.52 -0.60
CA ALA A 81 0.39 -6.31 -1.70
C ALA A 81 -0.67 -7.32 -1.21
N ARG A 82 -0.49 -7.93 -0.03
CA ARG A 82 -1.46 -8.89 0.53
C ARG A 82 -2.76 -8.25 1.00
N ILE A 83 -2.72 -7.02 1.49
CA ILE A 83 -3.92 -6.28 1.93
C ILE A 83 -4.63 -5.53 0.78
N ASN A 84 -3.99 -5.42 -0.39
CA ASN A 84 -4.53 -4.72 -1.55
C ASN A 84 -5.73 -5.48 -2.18
N PRO A 85 -6.97 -4.96 -2.08
CA PRO A 85 -8.17 -5.64 -2.58
C PRO A 85 -8.25 -5.72 -4.10
N ILE A 86 -7.48 -4.89 -4.81
CA ILE A 86 -7.50 -4.80 -6.28
C ILE A 86 -6.27 -5.42 -6.93
N ARG A 87 -5.40 -6.09 -6.16
CA ARG A 87 -4.12 -6.65 -6.65
C ARG A 87 -4.26 -7.47 -7.94
N PHE A 88 -5.31 -8.29 -8.02
CA PHE A 88 -5.57 -9.18 -9.16
C PHE A 88 -6.76 -8.74 -10.02
N SER A 89 -7.35 -7.58 -9.74
CA SER A 89 -8.46 -7.08 -10.53
C SER A 89 -7.98 -6.58 -11.89
N THR A 90 -8.69 -6.95 -12.95
CA THR A 90 -8.51 -6.44 -14.31
C THR A 90 -9.28 -5.13 -14.56
N SER A 91 -10.12 -4.70 -13.61
CA SER A 91 -10.80 -3.41 -13.70
C SER A 91 -9.79 -2.27 -13.75
N THR A 92 -10.16 -1.22 -14.47
CA THR A 92 -9.44 0.05 -14.54
C THR A 92 -10.08 1.13 -13.69
N GLU A 93 -11.31 0.91 -13.22
CA GLU A 93 -12.08 1.87 -12.44
C GLU A 93 -12.24 1.36 -11.01
N PHE A 94 -11.88 2.23 -10.05
CA PHE A 94 -11.98 1.96 -8.63
C PHE A 94 -12.28 3.25 -7.87
N ASP A 95 -13.09 3.13 -6.83
CA ASP A 95 -13.29 4.21 -5.88
C ASP A 95 -12.12 4.29 -4.89
N PHE A 96 -11.53 5.47 -4.76
CA PHE A 96 -10.36 5.70 -3.91
C PHE A 96 -10.64 5.35 -2.43
N ASP A 97 -11.76 5.85 -1.90
CA ASP A 97 -12.11 5.72 -0.49
C ASP A 97 -12.48 4.27 -0.14
N ASP A 98 -13.19 3.57 -1.02
CA ASP A 98 -13.52 2.15 -0.85
C ASP A 98 -12.26 1.27 -0.88
N VAL A 99 -11.33 1.51 -1.80
CA VAL A 99 -10.07 0.74 -1.87
C VAL A 99 -9.25 0.92 -0.59
N LEU A 100 -9.04 2.16 -0.12
CA LEU A 100 -8.27 2.39 1.11
C LEU A 100 -8.98 1.85 2.36
N ARG A 101 -10.30 2.01 2.46
CA ARG A 101 -11.08 1.44 3.57
C ARG A 101 -10.98 -0.08 3.61
N ARG A 102 -11.03 -0.76 2.46
CA ARG A 102 -10.83 -2.21 2.37
C ARG A 102 -9.41 -2.61 2.72
N MET A 103 -8.40 -1.85 2.31
CA MET A 103 -7.01 -2.08 2.70
C MET A 103 -6.82 -1.99 4.22
N GLU A 104 -7.39 -0.98 4.86
CA GLU A 104 -7.37 -0.82 6.31
C GLU A 104 -8.04 -2.01 7.02
N ALA A 105 -9.23 -2.39 6.56
CA ALA A 105 -9.95 -3.55 7.09
C ALA A 105 -9.17 -4.87 6.91
N ASN A 106 -8.48 -5.04 5.77
CA ASN A 106 -7.64 -6.19 5.50
C ASN A 106 -6.40 -6.22 6.40
N ALA A 107 -5.79 -5.05 6.67
CA ALA A 107 -4.68 -4.93 7.61
C ALA A 107 -5.12 -5.30 9.04
N ALA A 108 -6.31 -4.88 9.47
CA ALA A 108 -6.86 -5.23 10.78
C ALA A 108 -7.10 -6.76 10.94
N LYS A 109 -7.46 -7.45 9.86
CA LYS A 109 -7.75 -8.90 9.84
C LYS A 109 -6.54 -9.76 9.44
N PHE A 110 -5.36 -9.17 9.29
CA PHE A 110 -4.19 -9.87 8.76
C PHE A 110 -3.72 -10.97 9.73
N ASN A 111 -3.70 -12.21 9.26
CA ASN A 111 -3.23 -13.36 10.03
C ASN A 111 -1.78 -13.69 9.67
N VAL A 112 -0.85 -13.39 10.59
CA VAL A 112 0.59 -13.64 10.41
C VAL A 112 0.96 -15.12 10.44
N ASP A 113 0.18 -15.97 11.12
CA ASP A 113 0.47 -17.40 11.27
C ASP A 113 0.29 -18.18 9.96
N ARG A 114 -0.42 -17.57 9.00
CA ARG A 114 -0.60 -18.12 7.65
C ARG A 114 0.50 -17.75 6.67
N ILE A 115 1.49 -16.94 7.09
CA ILE A 115 2.57 -16.47 6.22
C ILE A 115 3.79 -17.35 6.40
N ARG A 116 4.27 -17.92 5.29
CA ARG A 116 5.50 -18.71 5.25
C ARG A 116 6.66 -17.92 4.66
N GLN A 117 7.89 -18.36 4.89
CA GLN A 117 9.08 -17.69 4.35
C GLN A 117 9.10 -17.71 2.81
N GLU A 118 8.67 -18.82 2.20
CA GLU A 118 8.51 -18.98 0.76
C GLU A 118 7.60 -17.91 0.11
N ASP A 119 6.54 -17.49 0.82
CA ASP A 119 5.64 -16.43 0.36
C ASP A 119 6.35 -15.08 0.22
N VAL A 120 7.24 -14.78 1.17
CA VAL A 120 7.99 -13.52 1.23
C VAL A 120 9.07 -13.49 0.16
N VAL A 121 9.73 -14.63 -0.09
CA VAL A 121 10.76 -14.78 -1.14
C VAL A 121 10.16 -14.62 -2.52
N ARG A 122 9.02 -15.29 -2.81
CA ARG A 122 8.31 -15.14 -4.10
C ARG A 122 7.89 -13.71 -4.38
N ALA A 123 7.57 -12.95 -3.34
CA ALA A 123 7.17 -11.55 -3.49
C ALA A 123 8.36 -10.58 -3.67
N GLY A 124 9.58 -11.00 -3.30
CA GLY A 124 10.80 -10.20 -3.43
C GLY A 124 11.36 -10.11 -4.85
N GLY A 125 10.77 -10.81 -5.83
CA GLY A 125 11.18 -10.77 -7.23
C GLY A 125 12.59 -11.32 -7.45
N GLY A 126 12.73 -12.65 -7.49
CA GLY A 126 13.68 -13.22 -8.45
C GLY A 126 13.14 -12.96 -9.86
N PRO A 127 13.99 -12.81 -10.89
CA PRO A 127 13.51 -12.65 -12.27
C PRO A 127 12.49 -13.73 -12.57
N ALA A 128 11.39 -13.35 -13.23
CA ALA A 128 10.56 -14.34 -13.88
C ALA A 128 11.48 -15.06 -14.86
N GLU A 129 11.83 -16.31 -14.58
CA GLU A 129 12.33 -17.18 -15.63
C GLU A 129 11.19 -17.27 -16.64
N GLU A 130 11.36 -16.53 -17.74
CA GLU A 130 10.70 -16.81 -19.00
C GLU A 130 11.00 -18.28 -19.31
N SER A 131 10.04 -19.14 -19.03
CA SER A 131 10.02 -20.49 -19.59
C SER A 131 9.55 -20.33 -21.04
N GLU A 132 10.50 -20.29 -21.95
CA GLU A 132 10.30 -20.65 -23.36
C GLU A 132 10.64 -22.13 -23.55
#